data_AF-A0A5A5T9S9-F1
#
_entry.id   AF-A0A5A5T9S9-F1
#
_cell.length_a   1.000
_cell.length_b   1.000
_cell.length_c   1.000
_cell.angle_alpha   90.00
_cell.angle_beta   90.00
_cell.angle_gamma   90.00
#
_symmetry.space_group_name_H-M   'P 1'
#
loop_
_entity.id
_entity.type
_entity.pdbx_description
1 polymer ?
#
loop_
_entity_poly.entity_id
_entity_poly.type
_entity_poly.pdbx_seq_one_letter_code
_entity_poly.pdbx_strand_id
1 'polypeptide(L)'
;MMYYRVAFYVEQTSTENRELTELVHSHCQAVAEDMVWKWRSTLLTSPHALLTLLRAYSYIPKELIRVFFASSEAEMEDMLARQNEGTISSSVTAEQFLSGTRMNTMDVRRLEFELSSKPDHDKSYTFALPLSMLEMMAWAKLVEKRRQGLLES
;
A
#
# COMPACT_ATOMS: atom_id res chain seq x y z
N MET A 1 9.05 -8.79 7.98
CA MET A 1 7.85 -8.74 8.85
C MET A 1 6.88 -7.76 8.19
N MET A 2 5.57 -8.04 8.14
CA MET A 2 4.58 -7.11 7.57
C MET A 2 3.92 -6.29 8.68
N TYR A 3 3.78 -5.00 8.45
CA TYR A 3 3.09 -4.06 9.34
C TYR A 3 1.81 -3.57 8.69
N TYR A 4 0.84 -3.18 9.52
CA TYR A 4 -0.45 -2.66 9.11
C TYR A 4 -0.77 -1.38 9.87
N ARG A 5 -1.37 -0.40 9.20
CA ARG A 5 -1.97 0.78 9.82
C ARG A 5 -3.27 1.14 9.15
N VAL A 6 -4.11 1.85 9.88
CA VAL A 6 -5.40 2.33 9.38
C VAL A 6 -5.42 3.85 9.42
N ALA A 7 -5.74 4.44 8.28
CA ALA A 7 -5.97 5.87 8.15
C ALA A 7 -7.44 6.14 7.86
N PHE A 8 -7.95 7.22 8.43
CA PHE A 8 -9.32 7.66 8.20
C PHE A 8 -9.29 8.92 7.34
N TYR A 9 -10.32 9.09 6.52
CA TYR A 9 -10.54 10.32 5.77
C TYR A 9 -11.20 11.34 6.70
N VAL A 10 -10.51 12.45 6.99
CA VAL A 10 -10.92 13.43 8.00
C VAL A 10 -10.84 14.83 7.42
N GLU A 11 -11.83 15.65 7.77
CA GLU A 11 -11.86 17.07 7.48
C GLU A 11 -10.69 17.81 8.14
N GLN A 12 -9.97 18.61 7.37
CA GLN A 12 -8.88 19.43 7.81
C GLN A 12 -9.49 20.68 8.42
N THR A 13 -9.65 20.71 9.73
CA THR A 13 -10.01 21.94 10.44
C THR A 13 -8.87 22.94 10.26
N SER A 14 -9.04 23.90 9.34
CA SER A 14 -8.13 25.03 9.13
C SER A 14 -8.20 25.98 10.33
N THR A 15 -7.63 25.56 11.46
CA THR A 15 -7.48 26.41 12.64
C THR A 15 -6.15 27.14 12.55
N GLU A 16 -6.01 28.02 11.57
CA GLU A 16 -5.13 29.20 11.55
C GLU A 16 -5.36 29.96 10.24
N ASN A 17 -5.46 31.30 10.33
CA ASN A 17 -5.81 32.25 9.27
C ASN A 17 -7.30 32.51 9.02
N ARG A 18 -8.03 32.72 10.13
CA ARG A 18 -9.19 33.63 10.11
C ARG A 18 -8.69 35.05 10.25
N GLU A 19 -8.26 35.67 9.15
CA GLU A 19 -8.40 37.11 8.88
C GLU A 19 -7.79 37.46 7.52
N LEU A 20 -8.60 38.13 6.70
CA LEU A 20 -8.25 38.85 5.46
C LEU A 20 -8.08 38.01 4.18
N THR A 21 -9.20 37.69 3.53
CA THR A 21 -9.57 38.35 2.27
C THR A 21 -10.97 37.90 1.84
N GLU A 22 -11.93 38.71 2.24
CA GLU A 22 -13.29 38.72 1.69
C GLU A 22 -13.28 39.15 0.22
N LEU A 23 -14.25 38.61 -0.51
CA LEU A 23 -14.69 38.94 -1.88
C LEU A 23 -13.72 38.58 -3.01
N VAL A 24 -14.05 37.50 -3.74
CA VAL A 24 -14.63 37.58 -5.09
C VAL A 24 -14.99 36.17 -5.57
N HIS A 25 -16.17 36.09 -6.20
CA HIS A 25 -16.62 35.05 -7.13
C HIS A 25 -17.49 33.90 -6.60
N SER A 26 -18.79 34.19 -6.58
CA SER A 26 -19.86 33.21 -6.72
C SER A 26 -19.74 32.45 -8.05
N HIS A 27 -19.48 31.15 -8.00
CA HIS A 27 -20.05 30.17 -8.92
C HIS A 27 -19.95 28.77 -8.29
N CYS A 28 -21.02 27.98 -8.40
CA CYS A 28 -21.23 26.73 -7.68
C CYS A 28 -20.17 25.66 -8.00
N GLN A 29 -19.10 25.57 -7.21
CA GLN A 29 -18.17 24.44 -7.16
C GLN A 29 -17.20 24.56 -5.97
N ALA A 30 -17.71 24.43 -4.75
CA ALA A 30 -16.86 24.44 -3.55
C ALA A 30 -17.45 23.52 -2.48
N VAL A 31 -17.31 22.21 -2.70
CA VAL A 31 -17.31 21.20 -1.62
C VAL A 31 -16.12 20.27 -1.86
N ALA A 32 -14.97 20.86 -2.16
CA ALA A 32 -13.68 20.21 -2.00
C ALA A 32 -13.02 20.88 -0.80
N GLU A 33 -13.71 20.84 0.34
CA GLU A 33 -13.17 21.29 1.61
C GLU A 33 -12.12 20.26 2.03
N ASP A 34 -10.90 20.74 2.24
CA ASP A 34 -9.67 20.06 2.63
C ASP A 34 -9.89 18.73 3.40
N MET A 35 -10.01 17.62 2.70
CA MET A 35 -10.17 16.30 3.32
C MET A 35 -8.89 15.49 3.11
N VAL A 36 -8.27 15.08 4.22
CA VAL A 36 -6.95 14.46 4.23
C VAL A 36 -7.00 13.14 5.00
N TRP A 37 -6.31 12.12 4.46
CA TRP A 37 -6.11 10.86 5.16
C TRP A 37 -5.14 11.06 6.32
N LYS A 38 -5.60 10.70 7.53
CA LYS A 38 -4.80 10.76 8.77
C LYS A 38 -4.75 9.41 9.46
N TRP A 39 -3.58 9.06 9.98
CA TRP A 39 -3.42 7.84 10.78
C TRP A 39 -4.31 7.85 12.02
N ARG A 40 -5.01 6.74 12.25
CA ARG A 40 -5.83 6.52 13.45
C ARG A 40 -5.41 5.30 14.24
N SER A 41 -4.60 4.42 13.68
CA SER A 41 -3.99 3.30 14.39
C SER A 41 -2.49 3.46 14.58
N THR A 42 -1.98 2.81 15.62
CA THR A 42 -0.57 2.49 15.77
C THR A 42 -0.17 1.40 14.78
N LEU A 43 1.13 1.13 14.66
CA LEU A 43 1.68 0.02 13.89
C LEU A 43 1.16 -1.31 14.45
N LEU A 44 0.43 -2.05 13.62
CA LEU A 44 -0.04 -3.38 13.94
C LEU A 44 0.86 -4.40 13.25
N THR A 45 1.30 -5.43 13.97
CA THR A 45 2.13 -6.52 13.43
C THR A 45 1.32 -7.79 13.16
N SER A 46 0.03 -7.77 13.47
CA SER A 46 -0.87 -8.92 13.36
C SER A 46 -2.14 -8.57 12.58
N PRO A 47 -2.49 -9.35 11.53
CA PRO A 47 -3.77 -9.21 10.84
C PRO A 47 -4.98 -9.37 11.77
N HIS A 48 -4.86 -10.17 12.82
CA HIS A 48 -5.93 -10.34 13.79
C HIS A 48 -6.22 -9.05 14.57
N ALA A 49 -5.17 -8.33 14.97
CA ALA A 49 -5.32 -7.03 15.63
C ALA A 49 -5.99 -6.00 14.70
N LEU A 50 -5.64 -6.01 13.41
CA LEU A 50 -6.26 -5.18 12.40
C LEU A 50 -7.76 -5.50 12.24
N LEU A 51 -8.13 -6.78 12.15
CA LEU A 51 -9.54 -7.19 12.07
C LEU A 51 -10.34 -6.76 13.29
N THR A 52 -9.78 -6.91 14.50
CA THR A 52 -10.42 -6.45 15.74
C THR A 52 -10.63 -4.94 15.73
N LEU A 53 -9.64 -4.17 15.25
CA LEU A 53 -9.74 -2.72 15.13
C LEU A 53 -10.82 -2.31 14.12
N LEU A 54 -10.86 -2.93 12.94
CA LEU A 54 -11.88 -2.66 11.92
C LEU A 54 -13.30 -2.98 12.44
N ARG A 55 -13.45 -4.03 13.25
CA ARG A 55 -14.73 -4.35 13.92
C ARG A 55 -15.13 -3.29 14.94
N ALA A 56 -14.18 -2.77 15.71
CA ALA A 56 -14.42 -1.71 16.68
C ALA A 56 -14.92 -0.41 16.01
N TYR A 57 -14.45 -0.13 14.78
CA TYR A 57 -14.86 1.03 13.97
C TYR A 57 -15.99 0.71 12.98
N SER A 58 -16.79 -0.33 13.22
CA SER A 58 -17.88 -0.75 12.32
C SER A 58 -18.99 0.28 12.10
N TYR A 59 -19.09 1.29 12.97
CA TYR A 59 -20.05 2.40 12.84
C TYR A 59 -19.62 3.47 11.81
N ILE A 60 -18.34 3.47 11.39
CA ILE A 60 -17.82 4.40 10.40
C ILE A 60 -18.00 3.78 9.01
N PRO A 61 -18.42 4.57 7.99
CA PRO A 61 -18.47 4.12 6.61
C PRO A 61 -17.11 3.57 6.15
N LYS A 62 -17.12 2.41 5.49
CA LYS A 62 -15.90 1.67 5.14
C LYS A 62 -15.08 2.37 4.05
N GLU A 63 -15.70 3.29 3.34
CA GLU A 63 -15.12 4.15 2.32
C GLU A 63 -14.20 5.21 2.94
N LEU A 64 -14.47 5.60 4.19
CA LEU A 64 -13.68 6.54 4.96
C LEU A 64 -12.56 5.87 5.75
N ILE A 65 -12.43 4.54 5.65
CA ILE A 65 -11.39 3.76 6.31
C ILE A 65 -10.52 3.08 5.24
N ARG A 66 -9.23 3.38 5.30
CA ARG A 66 -8.24 2.81 4.40
C ARG A 66 -7.15 2.11 5.20
N VAL A 67 -6.87 0.88 4.81
CA VAL A 67 -5.86 0.01 5.41
C VAL A 67 -4.61 0.08 4.57
N PHE A 68 -3.50 0.37 5.23
CA PHE A 68 -2.16 0.40 4.68
C PHE A 68 -1.38 -0.75 5.26
N PHE A 69 -0.47 -1.31 4.46
CA PHE A 69 0.47 -2.31 4.91
C PHE A 69 1.75 -2.17 4.13
N ALA A 70 2.87 -2.45 4.79
CA ALA A 70 4.20 -2.38 4.18
C ALA A 70 5.19 -3.20 5.02
N SER A 71 6.43 -3.27 4.54
CA SER A 71 7.53 -3.91 5.26
C SER A 71 8.25 -2.97 6.25
N SER A 72 7.99 -1.67 6.13
CA SER A 72 8.60 -0.60 6.94
C SER A 72 7.58 0.49 7.30
N GLU A 73 7.80 1.18 8.42
CA GLU A 73 7.01 2.36 8.80
C GLU A 73 7.19 3.52 7.83
N ALA A 74 8.43 3.78 7.38
CA ALA A 74 8.73 4.84 6.42
C ALA A 74 7.95 4.65 5.10
N GLU A 75 7.85 3.40 4.64
CA GLU A 75 7.08 3.06 3.43
C GLU A 75 5.59 3.38 3.61
N MET A 76 5.02 3.15 4.80
CA MET A 76 3.62 3.51 5.08
C MET A 76 3.40 5.02 5.09
N GLU A 77 4.31 5.80 5.67
CA GLU A 77 4.22 7.27 5.64
C GLU A 77 4.27 7.79 4.19
N ASP A 78 5.16 7.27 3.37
CA ASP A 78 5.24 7.59 1.95
C ASP A 78 3.96 7.19 1.19
N MET A 79 3.32 6.08 1.56
CA MET A 79 2.04 5.66 0.98
C MET A 79 0.89 6.60 1.35
N LEU A 80 0.88 7.12 2.59
CA LEU A 80 -0.14 8.07 3.05
C LEU A 80 0.04 9.42 2.35
N ALA A 81 1.27 9.92 2.26
CA ALA A 81 1.59 11.16 1.55
C ALA A 81 1.10 11.09 0.09
N ARG A 82 1.48 10.02 -0.64
CA ARG A 82 1.03 9.78 -2.02
C ARG A 82 -0.49 9.71 -2.15
N GLN A 83 -1.15 9.04 -1.20
CA GLN A 83 -2.62 8.93 -1.20
C GLN A 83 -3.31 10.28 -0.99
N ASN A 84 -2.71 11.17 -0.18
CA ASN A 84 -3.20 12.53 0.04
C ASN A 84 -2.94 13.44 -1.18
N GLU A 85 -1.88 13.19 -1.93
CA GLU A 85 -1.58 13.86 -3.20
C GLU A 85 -2.45 13.37 -4.38
N GLY A 86 -3.37 12.41 -4.13
CA GLY A 86 -4.22 11.83 -5.17
C GLY A 86 -3.51 10.83 -6.09
N THR A 87 -2.28 10.43 -5.74
CA THR A 87 -1.51 9.43 -6.48
C THR A 87 -1.97 8.01 -6.11
N ILE A 88 -1.79 7.07 -7.03
CA ILE A 88 -2.11 5.65 -6.81
C ILE A 88 -1.30 5.13 -5.62
N SER A 89 -2.02 4.57 -4.64
CA SER A 89 -1.45 3.91 -3.46
C SER A 89 -1.93 2.47 -3.42
N SER A 90 -1.06 1.54 -3.02
CA SER A 90 -1.38 0.12 -2.80
C SER A 90 -2.23 -0.15 -1.56
N SER A 91 -2.75 0.91 -0.94
CA SER A 91 -3.67 0.83 0.19
C SER A 91 -5.08 0.40 -0.24
N VAL A 92 -5.81 -0.18 0.70
CA VAL A 92 -7.04 -0.92 0.41
C VAL A 92 -8.17 -0.42 1.30
N THR A 93 -9.39 -0.42 0.78
CA THR A 93 -10.55 -0.02 1.60
C THR A 93 -10.84 -1.09 2.65
N ALA A 94 -11.42 -0.68 3.79
CA ALA A 94 -11.84 -1.62 4.82
C ALA A 94 -12.87 -2.63 4.29
N GLU A 95 -13.70 -2.23 3.31
CA GLU A 95 -14.64 -3.12 2.66
C GLU A 95 -13.94 -4.21 1.85
N GLN A 96 -12.99 -3.84 0.98
CA GLN A 96 -12.20 -4.81 0.21
C GLN A 96 -11.48 -5.79 1.13
N PHE A 97 -10.90 -5.30 2.22
CA PHE A 97 -10.20 -6.13 3.20
C PHE A 97 -11.15 -7.11 3.92
N LEU A 98 -12.36 -6.67 4.29
CA LEU A 98 -13.34 -7.48 5.01
C LEU A 98 -14.15 -8.42 4.10
N SER A 99 -14.30 -8.09 2.82
CA SER A 99 -15.08 -8.85 1.83
C SER A 99 -14.55 -10.26 1.55
N GLY A 100 -13.37 -10.61 2.07
CA GLY A 100 -12.76 -11.91 1.85
C GLY A 100 -12.25 -12.13 0.43
N THR A 101 -12.25 -11.08 -0.41
CA THR A 101 -11.48 -11.07 -1.66
C THR A 101 -10.06 -11.45 -1.27
N ARG A 102 -9.61 -12.63 -1.69
CA ARG A 102 -8.27 -13.13 -1.37
C ARG A 102 -7.26 -12.16 -1.96
N MET A 103 -6.83 -11.19 -1.17
CA MET A 103 -5.85 -10.21 -1.58
C MET A 103 -4.55 -10.98 -1.75
N ASN A 104 -4.08 -11.08 -2.98
CA ASN A 104 -2.80 -11.70 -3.23
C ASN A 104 -1.73 -10.77 -2.67
N THR A 105 -1.21 -11.13 -1.50
CA THR A 105 -0.16 -10.36 -0.83
C THR A 105 1.10 -10.19 -1.68
N MET A 106 1.28 -11.00 -2.73
CA MET A 106 2.35 -10.80 -3.71
C MET A 106 2.03 -9.71 -4.72
N ASP A 107 0.78 -9.64 -5.20
CA ASP A 107 0.37 -8.59 -6.14
C ASP A 107 0.44 -7.22 -5.50
N VAL A 108 0.06 -7.12 -4.22
CA VAL A 108 0.17 -5.84 -3.52
C VAL A 108 1.62 -5.48 -3.21
N ARG A 109 2.46 -6.45 -2.80
CA ARG A 109 3.91 -6.20 -2.63
C ARG A 109 4.60 -5.82 -3.94
N ARG A 110 4.20 -6.41 -5.05
CA ARG A 110 4.68 -6.04 -6.38
C ARG A 110 4.28 -4.60 -6.71
N LEU A 111 3.02 -4.24 -6.50
CA LEU A 111 2.54 -2.88 -6.76
C LEU A 111 3.21 -1.85 -5.83
N GLU A 112 3.44 -2.20 -4.56
CA GLU A 112 4.23 -1.39 -3.63
C GLU A 112 5.64 -1.13 -4.15
N PHE A 113 6.30 -2.18 -4.64
CA PHE A 113 7.63 -2.09 -5.22
C PHE A 113 7.65 -1.19 -6.46
N GLU A 114 6.73 -1.41 -7.39
CA GLU A 114 6.59 -0.62 -8.63
C GLU A 114 6.23 0.86 -8.36
N LEU A 115 5.43 1.14 -7.34
CA LEU A 115 5.04 2.50 -6.95
C LEU A 115 6.08 3.18 -6.06
N SER A 116 6.98 2.43 -5.42
CA SER A 116 7.97 3.00 -4.52
C SER A 116 8.90 3.92 -5.31
N SER A 117 9.16 5.12 -4.78
CA SER A 117 10.13 6.06 -5.35
C SER A 117 11.58 5.56 -5.16
N LYS A 118 11.77 4.37 -4.61
CA LYS A 118 13.09 3.85 -4.26
C LYS A 118 13.81 3.46 -5.57
N PRO A 119 14.93 4.13 -5.90
CA PRO A 119 15.65 3.86 -7.14
C PRO A 119 16.50 2.59 -6.94
N ASP A 120 15.86 1.42 -6.96
CA ASP A 120 16.58 0.14 -7.02
C ASP A 120 16.54 -0.51 -8.41
N HIS A 121 15.80 0.12 -9.33
CA HIS A 121 15.58 -0.35 -10.69
C HIS A 121 16.83 -0.33 -11.58
N ASP A 122 17.95 0.18 -11.07
CA ASP A 122 19.21 0.36 -11.81
C ASP A 122 20.37 -0.51 -11.27
N LYS A 123 20.09 -1.51 -10.44
CA LYS A 123 21.11 -2.51 -10.14
C LYS A 123 21.30 -3.40 -11.36
N SER A 124 22.46 -3.28 -12.00
CA SER A 124 22.85 -4.20 -13.06
C SER A 124 22.69 -5.63 -12.56
N TYR A 125 22.01 -6.48 -13.34
CA TYR A 125 21.87 -7.88 -13.03
C TYR A 125 23.26 -8.51 -12.92
N THR A 126 23.66 -8.90 -11.71
CA THR A 126 24.90 -9.64 -11.49
C THR A 126 24.60 -11.11 -11.70
N PHE A 127 25.07 -11.65 -12.83
CA PHE A 127 25.06 -13.09 -13.05
C PHE A 127 25.93 -13.77 -11.99
N ALA A 128 25.31 -14.54 -11.10
CA ALA A 128 26.01 -15.36 -10.12
C ALA A 128 26.04 -16.82 -10.61
N LEU A 129 27.24 -17.40 -10.67
CA LEU A 129 27.40 -18.84 -10.87
C LEU A 129 26.85 -19.58 -9.65
N PRO A 130 26.24 -20.78 -9.83
CA PRO A 130 25.79 -21.60 -8.71
C PRO A 130 26.93 -21.78 -7.70
N LEU A 131 26.71 -21.36 -6.46
CA LEU A 131 27.75 -21.35 -5.42
C LEU A 131 27.89 -22.75 -4.80
N SER A 132 26.91 -23.62 -5.02
CA SER A 132 26.92 -25.00 -4.53
C SER A 132 26.63 -26.02 -5.63
N MET A 133 27.16 -27.23 -5.43
CA MET A 133 26.87 -28.38 -6.28
C MET A 133 25.35 -28.70 -6.29
N LEU A 134 24.65 -28.45 -5.18
CA LEU A 134 23.20 -28.68 -5.08
C LEU A 134 22.42 -27.75 -6.03
N GLU A 135 22.77 -26.47 -6.05
CA GLU A 135 22.19 -25.49 -6.98
C GLU A 135 22.49 -25.89 -8.43
N MET A 136 23.73 -26.25 -8.74
CA MET A 136 24.13 -26.69 -10.09
C MET A 136 23.32 -27.91 -10.56
N MET A 137 23.08 -28.88 -9.68
CA MET A 137 22.24 -30.04 -9.98
C MET A 137 20.76 -29.66 -10.16
N ALA A 138 20.26 -28.67 -9.40
CA ALA A 138 18.91 -28.14 -9.59
C ALA A 138 18.78 -27.45 -10.96
N TRP A 139 19.77 -26.65 -11.35
CA TRP A 139 19.85 -26.03 -12.67
C TRP A 139 19.89 -27.08 -13.80
N ALA A 140 20.73 -28.12 -13.67
CA ALA A 140 20.80 -29.20 -14.66
C ALA A 140 19.45 -29.94 -14.82
N LYS A 141 18.77 -30.21 -13.70
CA LYS A 141 17.42 -30.81 -13.72
C LYS A 141 16.39 -29.90 -14.38
N LEU A 142 16.45 -28.58 -14.16
CA LEU A 142 15.56 -27.61 -14.79
C LEU A 142 15.78 -27.55 -16.31
N VAL A 143 17.03 -27.56 -16.76
CA VAL A 143 17.38 -27.62 -18.19
C VAL A 143 16.82 -28.88 -18.85
N GLU A 144 16.97 -30.03 -18.17
CA GLU A 144 16.42 -31.28 -18.68
C GLU A 144 14.90 -31.26 -18.76
N LYS A 145 14.21 -30.73 -17.74
CA LYS A 145 12.76 -30.57 -17.76
C LYS A 145 12.27 -29.66 -18.88
N ARG A 146 12.98 -28.56 -19.16
CA ARG A 146 12.68 -27.69 -20.30
C ARG A 146 12.88 -28.42 -21.62
N ARG A 147 13.98 -29.17 -21.78
CA ARG A 147 14.25 -29.98 -22.97
C ARG A 147 13.16 -31.03 -23.22
N GLN A 148 12.61 -31.59 -22.15
CA GLN A 148 11.51 -32.55 -22.20
C GLN A 148 10.12 -31.90 -22.40
N GLY A 149 10.04 -30.57 -22.49
CA GLY A 149 8.78 -29.84 -22.68
C GLY A 149 7.88 -29.81 -21.44
N LEU A 150 8.41 -30.11 -20.26
CA LEU A 150 7.66 -30.13 -18.99
C LEU A 150 7.54 -28.74 -18.32
N LEU A 151 8.18 -27.73 -18.91
CA LEU A 151 8.14 -26.33 -18.45
C LEU A 151 7.66 -25.49 -19.62
N GLU A 152 6.55 -24.76 -19.44
CA GLU A 152 6.06 -23.83 -20.44
C GLU A 152 7.01 -22.63 -20.59
N SER A 153 7.01 -22.06 -21.81
CA SER A 153 7.88 -20.95 -22.23
C SER A 153 7.33 -19.61 -21.78
#